data_AF-A0A0K1REB1-F1
#
_entry.id   AF-A0A0K1REB1-F1
#
_cell.length_a   1.000
_cell.length_b   1.000
_cell.length_c   1.000
_cell.angle_alpha   90.00
_cell.angle_beta   90.00
_cell.angle_gamma   90.00
#
_symmetry.space_group_name_H-M   'P 1'
#
loop_
_entity.id
_entity.type
_entity.pdbx_description
1 polymer ?
#
loop_
_entity_poly.entity_id
_entity_poly.type
_entity_poly.pdbx_seq_one_letter_code
_entity_poly.pdbx_strand_id
1 'polypeptide(L)' 'MGRGERWGVEKQMLLLPEGEPGEVWFTRWRRAPDGTYSCRERIVGTAEEIEAFAAGVEALAERGNFVARVTQRTYAWAYV' A
#
# COMPACT_ATOMS: atom_id res chain seq x y z
N MET A 1 3.48 13.12 -6.34
CA MET A 1 4.34 11.94 -6.15
C MET A 1 5.13 11.69 -7.43
N GLY A 2 6.46 11.65 -7.37
CA GLY A 2 7.35 11.42 -8.51
C GLY A 2 7.53 9.93 -8.83
N ARG A 3 8.49 9.61 -9.70
CA ARG A 3 8.78 8.21 -10.09
C ARG A 3 9.53 7.44 -9.00
N GLY A 4 10.43 8.12 -8.28
CA GLY A 4 11.24 7.49 -7.23
C GLY A 4 10.40 7.03 -6.05
N GLU A 5 9.44 7.85 -5.61
CA GLU A 5 8.54 7.51 -4.51
C GLU A 5 7.62 6.35 -4.89
N ARG A 6 7.11 6.34 -6.13
CA ARG A 6 6.29 5.23 -6.65
C ARG A 6 7.03 3.89 -6.63
N TRP A 7 8.28 3.89 -7.08
CA TRP A 7 9.14 2.70 -6.99
C TRP A 7 9.46 2.32 -5.55
N GLY A 8 9.59 3.29 -4.64
CA GLY A 8 9.76 3.04 -3.22
C GLY A 8 8.57 2.27 -2.62
N VAL A 9 7.35 2.71 -2.94
CA VAL A 9 6.12 2.02 -2.51
C VAL A 9 6.03 0.62 -3.10
N GLU A 10 6.30 0.45 -4.40
CA GLU A 10 6.31 -0.86 -5.06
C GLU A 10 7.29 -1.82 -4.38
N LYS A 11 8.48 -1.35 -3.97
CA LYS A 11 9.44 -2.18 -3.22
C LYS A 11 8.94 -2.59 -1.84
N GLN A 12 8.20 -1.73 -1.13
CA GLN A 12 7.58 -2.12 0.15
C GLN A 12 6.53 -3.20 -0.08
N MET A 13 5.76 -3.12 -1.18
CA MET A 13 4.76 -4.15 -1.49
C MET A 13 5.38 -5.53 -1.76
N LEU A 14 6.63 -5.60 -2.20
CA LEU A 14 7.36 -6.87 -2.37
C LEU A 14 7.77 -7.53 -1.04
N LEU A 15 7.65 -6.83 0.09
CA LEU A 15 7.90 -7.38 1.42
C LEU A 15 6.65 -8.01 2.05
N LEU A 16 5.48 -7.82 1.42
CA LEU A 16 4.25 -8.48 1.83
C LEU A 16 4.29 -9.96 1.40
N PRO A 17 3.56 -10.83 2.12
CA PRO A 17 3.48 -12.24 1.75
C PRO A 17 3.00 -12.41 0.31
N GLU A 18 3.49 -13.47 -0.35
CA GLU A 18 2.99 -13.84 -1.67
C GLU A 18 1.48 -14.08 -1.59
N GLY A 19 0.75 -13.53 -2.57
CA GLY A 19 -0.69 -13.80 -2.71
C GLY A 19 -0.91 -15.24 -3.18
N GLU A 20 -2.17 -15.67 -3.16
CA GLU A 20 -2.53 -16.97 -3.72
C GLU A 20 -2.10 -17.06 -5.20
N PRO A 21 -1.76 -18.24 -5.73
CA PRO A 21 -1.39 -18.39 -7.14
C PRO A 21 -2.43 -17.77 -8.09
N GLY A 22 -2.04 -16.70 -8.79
CA GLY A 22 -2.92 -15.91 -9.66
C GLY A 22 -3.24 -14.50 -9.14
N GLU A 23 -2.95 -14.21 -7.86
CA GLU A 23 -2.96 -12.87 -7.30
C GLU A 23 -1.63 -12.16 -7.63
N VAL A 24 -1.61 -11.41 -8.72
CA VAL A 24 -0.47 -10.54 -9.03
C VAL A 24 -0.62 -9.23 -8.27
N TRP A 25 0.30 -8.99 -7.33
CA TRP A 25 0.43 -7.71 -6.64
C TRP A 25 1.06 -6.68 -7.58
N PHE A 26 0.25 -5.85 -8.23
CA PHE A 26 0.75 -4.68 -8.93
C PHE A 26 0.11 -3.43 -8.35
N THR A 27 0.93 -2.43 -8.03
CA THR A 27 0.42 -1.12 -7.63
C THR A 27 -0.22 -0.45 -8.84
N ARG A 28 -1.53 -0.23 -8.79
CA ARG A 28 -2.25 0.45 -9.87
C ARG A 28 -2.23 1.94 -9.66
N TRP A 29 -1.16 2.57 -10.15
CA TRP A 29 -1.03 4.02 -10.16
C TRP A 29 -2.09 4.68 -11.04
N ARG A 30 -2.83 5.61 -10.44
CA ARG A 30 -3.74 6.51 -11.15
C ARG A 30 -3.13 7.89 -11.17
N ARG A 31 -3.12 8.51 -12.35
CA ARG A 31 -2.70 9.90 -12.55
C ARG A 31 -3.94 10.79 -12.51
N ALA A 32 -3.94 11.79 -11.64
CA ALA A 32 -4.97 12.82 -11.59
C ALA A 32 -4.70 13.93 -12.64
N PRO A 33 -5.71 14.76 -12.98
CA PRO A 33 -5.56 15.83 -13.97
C PRO A 33 -4.47 16.87 -13.63
N ASP A 34 -4.22 17.10 -12.34
CA ASP A 34 -3.15 17.97 -11.83
C ASP A 34 -1.75 17.34 -11.95
N GLY A 35 -1.66 16.13 -12.51
CA GLY A 35 -0.42 15.39 -12.68
C GLY A 35 0.04 14.61 -11.45
N THR A 36 -0.70 14.66 -10.34
CA THR A 36 -0.39 13.85 -9.16
C THR A 36 -0.71 12.38 -9.39
N TYR A 37 -0.03 11.50 -8.65
CA TYR A 37 -0.25 10.06 -8.70
C TYR A 37 -0.74 9.56 -7.35
N SER A 38 -1.68 8.63 -7.38
CA SER A 38 -2.19 7.92 -6.21
C SER A 38 -2.47 6.45 -6.56
N CYS A 39 -2.55 5.60 -5.55
CA CYS A 39 -3.02 4.22 -5.68
C CYS A 39 -3.89 3.86 -4.47
N ARG A 40 -4.63 2.76 -4.58
CA ARG A 40 -5.38 2.18 -3.47
C ARG A 40 -5.41 0.68 -3.68
N GLU A 41 -4.69 -0.04 -2.84
CA GLU A 41 -4.57 -1.50 -2.91
C GLU A 41 -5.17 -2.14 -1.66
N ARG A 42 -5.59 -3.40 -1.80
CA ARG A 42 -6.02 -4.24 -0.68
C ARG A 42 -4.93 -5.25 -0.38
N ILE A 43 -4.34 -5.14 0.80
CA ILE A 43 -3.29 -6.04 1.28
C ILE A 43 -3.87 -7.08 2.24
N VAL A 44 -3.30 -8.30 2.23
CA VAL A 44 -3.64 -9.40 3.13
C VAL A 44 -2.33 -9.89 3.72
N GLY A 45 -2.29 -10.04 5.04
CA GLY A 45 -1.11 -10.47 5.78
C GLY A 45 -1.45 -10.59 7.27
N THR A 46 -0.51 -11.13 8.04
CA THR A 46 -0.54 -11.13 9.50
C THR A 46 -0.43 -9.70 10.05
N ALA A 47 -0.81 -9.50 11.31
CA ALA A 47 -0.71 -8.18 11.94
C ALA A 47 0.74 -7.63 11.88
N GLU A 48 1.73 -8.48 12.18
CA GLU A 48 3.15 -8.12 12.18
C GLU A 48 3.65 -7.69 10.79
N GLU A 49 3.26 -8.40 9.72
CA GLU A 49 3.61 -8.03 8.34
C GLU A 49 2.99 -6.70 7.93
N ILE A 50 1.73 -6.46 8.32
CA ILE A 50 1.02 -5.21 8.00
C ILE A 50 1.60 -4.04 8.78
N GLU A 51 1.99 -4.23 10.04
CA GLU A 51 2.67 -3.21 10.86
C GLU A 51 4.03 -2.84 10.28
N ALA A 52 4.84 -3.83 9.89
CA ALA A 52 6.13 -3.59 9.25
C ALA A 52 5.99 -2.84 7.91
N PHE A 53 5.02 -3.24 7.08
CA PHE A 53 4.69 -2.54 5.84
C PHE A 53 4.24 -1.10 6.09
N ALA A 54 3.34 -0.89 7.05
CA ALA A 54 2.85 0.45 7.41
C ALA A 54 3.99 1.37 7.83
N ALA A 55 4.88 0.90 8.71
CA ALA A 55 6.05 1.66 9.14
C ALA A 55 6.99 1.99 7.98
N GLY A 56 7.23 1.04 7.06
CA GLY A 56 8.06 1.27 5.88
C GLY A 56 7.48 2.31 4.92
N VAL A 57 6.16 2.28 4.70
CA VAL A 57 5.48 3.26 3.84
C VAL A 57 5.39 4.64 4.50
N GLU A 58 5.17 4.72 5.81
CA GLU A 58 5.19 5.99 6.56
C GLU A 58 6.57 6.64 6.48
N ALA A 59 7.65 5.89 6.71
CA ALA A 59 9.01 6.41 6.58
C ALA A 59 9.34 6.90 5.15
N LEU A 60 8.77 6.28 4.12
CA LEU A 60 8.88 6.77 2.75
C LEU A 60 8.07 8.04 2.53
N ALA A 61 6.85 8.12 3.08
CA ALA A 61 5.97 9.28 2.97
C ALA A 61 6.62 10.53 3.57
N GLU A 62 7.22 10.40 4.76
CA GLU A 62 7.96 11.46 5.44
C GLU A 62 9.12 12.01 4.60
N ARG A 63 9.84 11.14 3.89
CA ARG A 63 10.99 11.53 3.06
C ARG A 63 10.59 12.02 1.67
N GLY A 64 9.49 11.51 1.14
CA GLY A 64 9.08 11.66 -0.27
C GLY A 64 8.02 12.73 -0.53
N ASN A 65 7.63 13.52 0.48
CA ASN A 65 6.59 14.55 0.40
C ASN A 65 5.29 14.01 -0.25
N PHE A 66 4.81 12.86 0.23
CA PHE A 66 3.52 12.29 -0.13
C PHE A 66 2.79 11.80 1.10
N VAL A 67 1.49 11.53 0.96
CA VAL A 67 0.66 11.00 2.04
C VAL A 67 0.36 9.54 1.76
N ALA A 68 0.52 8.70 2.78
CA ALA A 68 0.10 7.31 2.75
C ALA A 68 -0.70 6.98 4.01
N ARG A 69 -1.60 6.01 3.88
CA ARG A 69 -2.40 5.52 5.00
C ARG A 69 -2.68 4.04 4.82
N VAL A 70 -2.37 3.25 5.83
CA VAL A 70 -2.79 1.86 5.93
C VAL A 70 -3.96 1.80 6.91
N THR A 71 -5.04 1.13 6.51
CA THR A 71 -6.22 0.96 7.37
C THR A 71 -6.67 -0.49 7.33
N GLN A 72 -6.89 -1.08 8.50
CA GLN A 72 -7.52 -2.39 8.59
C GLN A 72 -9.00 -2.27 8.22
N ARG A 73 -9.46 -3.12 7.31
CA ARG A 73 -10.89 -3.22 7.00
C ARG A 73 -11.55 -4.07 8.09
N THR A 74 -12.30 -3.43 8.99
CA THR A 74 -13.18 -4.15 9.90
C THR A 74 -14.28 -4.83 9.09
N TYR A 75 -14.30 -6.16 9.09
CA TYR A 75 -15.42 -6.92 8.54
C TYR A 75 -16.55 -6.86 9.57
N ALA A 76 -17.49 -5.93 9.39
CA ALA A 76 -18.72 -5.88 10.16
C ALA A 76 -19.69 -6.97 9.64
N TRP A 77 -19.45 -8.22 10.01
CA TRP A 77 -20.48 -9.26 9.98
C TRP A 77 -20.90 -9.53 11.43
N ALA A 78 -21.49 -8.54 12.08
CA ALA A 78 -22.32 -8.84 13.24
C ALA A 78 -23.65 -9.36 12.69
N TYR A 79 -23.83 -10.68 12.60
CA TYR A 79 -25.18 -11.22 12.59
C TYR A 79 -25.79 -10.93 13.96
N VAL A 80 -26.93 -10.26 13.95
CA VAL A 80 -27.88 -10.24 15.06
C VAL A 80 -28.57 -11.59 15.13
#